data_AF-A0A1F5DK48-F1
#
_entry.id   AF-A0A1F5DK48-F1
#
_cell.length_a   1.000
_cell.length_b   1.000
_cell.length_c   1.000
_cell.angle_alpha   90.00
_cell.angle_beta   90.00
_cell.angle_gamma   90.00
#
_symmetry.space_group_name_H-M   'P 1'
#
loop_
_entity.id
_entity.type
_entity.pdbx_description
1 polymer ?
#
loop_
_entity_poly.entity_id
_entity_poly.type
_entity_poly.pdbx_seq_one_letter_code
_entity_poly.pdbx_strand_id
1 'polypeptide(L)'
;MAKLSLVCDFQELYRYLIDDFLINYCQRISKKDFKMKTESASHGKKGKREYLTDSKTKTLLDDLNRFFETRVEVKRIRNGEHQTLETLINEEALLFAKYLRGEAKLWVVPRVPGD
;
A
#
# COMPACT_ATOMS: atom_id res chain seq x y z
N MET A 1 19.38 5.53 6.09
CA MET A 1 18.13 6.12 5.57
C MET A 1 17.19 6.25 6.76
N ALA A 2 16.72 7.45 7.09
CA ALA A 2 15.80 7.64 8.22
C ALA A 2 14.46 6.96 7.91
N LYS A 3 13.91 6.19 8.85
CA LYS A 3 12.60 5.56 8.70
C LYS A 3 11.54 6.66 8.74
N LEU A 4 10.70 6.75 7.71
CA LEU A 4 9.55 7.64 7.70
C LEU A 4 8.47 7.06 8.64
N SER A 5 8.65 7.22 9.95
CA SER A 5 7.82 6.57 10.99
C SER A 5 6.32 6.79 10.76
N LEU A 6 5.93 8.03 10.47
CA LEU A 6 4.53 8.39 10.21
C LEU A 6 3.93 7.64 9.02
N VAL A 7 4.71 7.45 7.95
CA VAL A 7 4.24 6.68 6.78
C VAL A 7 3.99 5.24 7.18
N CYS A 8 4.86 4.64 7.99
CA CYS A 8 4.67 3.28 8.48
C CYS A 8 3.40 3.17 9.34
N ASP A 9 3.15 4.15 10.23
CA ASP A 9 1.95 4.14 11.07
C ASP A 9 0.67 4.23 10.22
N PHE A 10 0.68 5.04 9.15
CA PHE A 10 -0.44 5.14 8.21
C PHE A 10 -0.61 3.91 7.32
N GLN A 11 0.49 3.24 6.95
CA GLN A 11 0.45 2.02 6.15
C GLN A 11 -0.31 0.91 6.86
N GLU A 12 -0.24 0.82 8.20
CA GLU A 12 -0.96 -0.20 8.96
C GLU A 12 -2.49 -0.13 8.78
N LEU A 13 -3.05 1.06 8.56
CA LEU A 13 -4.50 1.23 8.33
C LEU A 13 -5.00 0.56 7.05
N TYR A 14 -4.13 0.39 6.06
CA TYR A 14 -4.48 -0.09 4.72
C TYR A 14 -3.69 -1.36 4.34
N ARG A 15 -2.89 -1.91 5.24
CA ARG A 15 -2.02 -3.06 4.96
C ARG A 15 -2.81 -4.28 4.51
N TYR A 16 -4.00 -4.51 5.07
CA TYR A 16 -4.87 -5.61 4.68
C TYR A 16 -5.27 -5.56 3.19
N LEU A 17 -5.45 -4.36 2.61
CA LEU A 17 -5.76 -4.22 1.18
C LEU A 17 -4.62 -4.71 0.29
N ILE A 18 -3.38 -4.48 0.72
CA ILE A 18 -2.19 -4.98 0.03
C ILE A 18 -2.07 -6.50 0.21
N ASP A 19 -2.36 -7.01 1.41
CA ASP A 19 -2.34 -8.45 1.67
C ASP A 19 -3.36 -9.17 0.77
N ASP A 20 -4.59 -8.69 0.68
CA ASP A 20 -5.64 -9.26 -0.20
C ASP A 20 -5.27 -9.15 -1.68
N PHE A 21 -4.74 -8.00 -2.11
CA PHE A 21 -4.22 -7.83 -3.46
C PHE A 21 -3.12 -8.86 -3.77
N LEU A 22 -2.17 -9.05 -2.86
CA LEU A 22 -1.07 -10.00 -3.02
C LEU A 22 -1.54 -11.45 -2.99
N ILE A 23 -2.50 -11.81 -2.13
CA ILE A 23 -3.09 -13.16 -2.08
C ILE A 23 -3.68 -13.51 -3.46
N ASN A 24 -4.43 -12.60 -4.06
CA ASN A 24 -5.00 -12.77 -5.40
C ASN A 24 -3.92 -12.80 -6.49
N TYR A 25 -2.94 -11.88 -6.42
CA TYR A 25 -1.84 -11.82 -7.38
C TYR A 25 -1.01 -13.11 -7.37
N CYS A 26 -0.76 -13.67 -6.18
CA CYS A 26 0.04 -14.87 -5.96
C CYS A 26 -0.51 -16.12 -6.65
N GLN A 27 -1.82 -16.18 -6.93
CA GLN A 27 -2.43 -17.30 -7.66
C GLN A 27 -1.95 -17.38 -9.12
N ARG A 28 -1.40 -16.29 -9.67
CA ARG A 28 -0.98 -16.16 -11.08
C ARG A 28 0.53 -16.25 -11.30
N ILE A 29 1.30 -16.45 -10.23
CA ILE A 29 2.77 -16.57 -10.27
C ILE A 29 3.22 -17.96 -9.87
N SER A 30 4.41 -18.33 -10.33
CA SER A 30 5.00 -19.65 -10.12
C SER A 30 6.49 -19.53 -9.82
N LYS A 31 7.13 -20.63 -9.39
CA LYS A 31 8.55 -20.62 -9.01
C LYS A 31 9.50 -20.08 -10.10
N LYS A 32 9.16 -20.24 -11.37
CA LYS A 32 9.98 -19.75 -12.51
C LYS A 32 10.00 -18.22 -12.62
N ASP A 33 9.04 -17.56 -11.98
CA ASP A 33 8.87 -16.10 -11.99
C ASP A 33 9.78 -15.41 -10.98
N PHE A 34 10.54 -16.20 -10.21
CA PHE A 34 11.49 -15.77 -9.21
C PHE A 34 12.94 -16.10 -9.61
N LYS A 35 13.86 -15.23 -9.22
CA LYS A 35 15.31 -15.37 -9.38
C LYS A 35 15.99 -15.30 -8.03
N MET A 36 16.92 -16.23 -7.79
CA MET A 36 17.78 -16.20 -6.62
C MET A 36 19.01 -15.35 -6.90
N LYS A 37 19.31 -14.40 -6.02
CA LYS A 37 20.56 -13.64 -6.05
C LYS A 37 21.32 -13.87 -4.75
N THR A 38 22.64 -13.98 -4.87
CA THR A 38 23.53 -14.00 -3.70
C THR A 38 24.00 -12.59 -3.44
N GLU A 39 23.70 -12.08 -2.25
CA GLU A 39 24.01 -10.72 -1.86
C GLU A 39 24.80 -10.69 -0.55
N SER A 40 25.69 -9.71 -0.43
CA SER A 40 26.40 -9.44 0.81
C SER A 40 25.45 -8.76 1.79
N ALA A 41 25.09 -9.46 2.86
CA ALA A 41 24.39 -8.91 4.00
C ALA A 41 25.34 -8.10 4.91
N SER A 42 24.77 -7.46 5.92
CA SER A 42 25.51 -6.78 6.98
C SER A 42 26.53 -7.73 7.65
N HIS A 43 27.70 -7.19 8.00
CA HIS A 43 28.85 -7.93 8.53
C HIS A 43 29.51 -8.94 7.57
N GLY A 44 29.41 -8.75 6.25
CA GLY A 44 30.15 -9.56 5.27
C GLY A 44 29.59 -10.97 5.05
N LYS A 45 28.45 -11.29 5.66
CA LYS A 45 27.75 -12.57 5.46
C LYS A 45 27.11 -12.59 4.09
N LYS A 46 27.32 -13.65 3.30
CA LYS A 46 26.61 -13.83 2.02
C LYS A 46 25.29 -14.54 2.25
N GLY A 47 24.18 -13.91 1.84
CA GLY A 47 22.83 -14.47 1.91
C GLY A 47 22.25 -14.69 0.52
N LYS A 48 21.45 -15.75 0.38
CA LYS A 48 20.64 -15.96 -0.83
C LYS A 48 19.28 -15.28 -0.63
N ARG A 49 18.87 -14.45 -1.58
CA ARG A 49 17.57 -13.75 -1.58
C ARG A 49 16.81 -14.09 -2.84
N GLU A 50 15.51 -14.26 -2.69
CA GLU A 50 14.58 -14.48 -3.80
C GLU A 50 13.98 -13.15 -4.24
N TYR A 51 13.95 -12.92 -5.54
CA TYR A 51 13.42 -11.71 -6.16
C TYR A 51 12.45 -12.10 -7.26
N LEU A 52 11.39 -11.33 -7.47
CA LEU A 52 10.65 -11.43 -8.72
C LEU A 52 11.57 -11.10 -9.90
N THR A 53 11.32 -11.75 -11.03
CA THR A 53 11.92 -11.36 -12.31
C THR A 53 11.55 -9.92 -12.66
N ASP A 54 12.36 -9.25 -13.49
CA ASP A 54 12.15 -7.83 -13.77
C ASP A 54 10.83 -7.60 -14.54
N SER A 55 10.46 -8.54 -15.41
CA SER A 55 9.16 -8.53 -16.13
C SER A 55 7.97 -8.67 -15.16
N LYS A 56 8.06 -9.57 -14.19
CA LYS A 56 7.00 -9.80 -13.19
C LYS A 56 6.93 -8.69 -12.15
N THR A 57 8.07 -8.08 -11.82
CA THR A 57 8.11 -6.86 -11.01
C THR A 57 7.35 -5.73 -11.71
N LYS A 58 7.60 -5.51 -13.01
CA LYS A 58 6.87 -4.49 -13.77
C LYS A 58 5.36 -4.78 -13.80
N THR A 59 4.98 -6.02 -14.08
CA THR A 59 3.56 -6.43 -14.12
C THR A 59 2.87 -6.23 -12.77
N LEU A 60 3.54 -6.58 -11.67
CA LEU A 60 3.04 -6.37 -10.31
C LEU A 60 2.81 -4.88 -10.03
N LEU A 61 3.75 -4.02 -10.42
CA LEU A 61 3.63 -2.57 -10.23
C LEU A 61 2.50 -1.98 -11.08
N ASP A 62 2.35 -2.42 -12.33
CA ASP A 62 1.26 -1.97 -13.21
C ASP A 62 -0.12 -2.38 -12.63
N ASP A 63 -0.26 -3.63 -12.17
CA ASP A 63 -1.47 -4.12 -11.51
C ASP A 63 -1.76 -3.38 -10.20
N LEU A 64 -0.73 -3.08 -9.41
CA LEU A 64 -0.85 -2.37 -8.14
C LEU A 64 -1.26 -0.90 -8.36
N ASN A 65 -0.69 -0.23 -9.36
CA ASN A 65 -1.11 1.12 -9.74
C ASN A 65 -2.59 1.15 -10.15
N ARG A 66 -3.01 0.17 -10.95
CA ARG A 66 -4.42 0.02 -11.33
C ARG A 66 -5.32 -0.28 -10.11
N PHE A 67 -4.82 -1.04 -9.14
CA PHE A 67 -5.53 -1.29 -7.88
C PHE A 67 -5.76 0.01 -7.10
N PHE A 68 -4.78 0.91 -7.02
CA PHE A 68 -4.95 2.21 -6.37
C PHE A 68 -5.93 3.14 -7.09
N GLU A 69 -6.13 2.95 -8.40
CA GLU A 69 -7.13 3.66 -9.20
C GLU A 69 -8.56 3.09 -9.06
N THR A 70 -8.73 1.95 -8.38
CA THR A 70 -10.07 1.38 -8.16
C THR A 70 -10.96 2.32 -7.36
N ARG A 71 -12.24 2.38 -7.74
CA ARG A 71 -13.23 3.20 -7.04
C ARG A 71 -13.70 2.48 -5.79
N VAL A 72 -13.77 3.21 -4.69
CA VAL A 72 -14.32 2.74 -3.42
C VAL A 72 -15.66 3.41 -3.16
N GLU A 73 -16.60 2.70 -2.51
CA GLU A 73 -17.92 3.21 -2.12
C GLU A 73 -17.87 4.09 -0.86
N VAL A 74 -16.78 4.86 -0.72
CA VAL A 74 -16.60 5.83 0.36
C VAL A 74 -16.74 7.23 -0.22
N LYS A 75 -17.66 8.02 0.33
CA LYS A 75 -17.86 9.41 -0.12
C LYS A 75 -16.62 10.26 0.15
N ARG A 76 -16.29 11.11 -0.81
CA ARG A 76 -15.17 12.06 -0.74
C ARG A 76 -15.50 13.21 0.22
N ILE A 77 -14.51 13.75 0.92
CA ILE A 77 -14.73 14.88 1.87
C ILE A 77 -15.06 16.19 1.14
N ARG A 78 -14.40 16.45 0.01
CA ARG A 78 -14.45 17.77 -0.65
C ARG A 78 -15.60 17.95 -1.64
N ASN A 79 -15.81 17.00 -2.55
CA ASN A 79 -16.94 16.93 -3.50
C ASN A 79 -16.79 15.68 -4.38
N GLY A 80 -17.83 14.82 -4.43
CA GLY A 80 -17.90 13.65 -5.31
C GLY A 80 -18.59 12.44 -4.70
N GLU A 81 -19.40 11.74 -5.49
CA GLU A 81 -20.10 10.50 -5.08
C GLU A 81 -19.14 9.32 -4.90
N HIS A 82 -17.99 9.33 -5.58
CA HIS A 82 -16.99 8.26 -5.56
C HIS A 82 -15.57 8.81 -5.47
N GLN A 83 -14.65 8.03 -4.91
CA GLN A 83 -13.21 8.34 -4.92
C GLN A 83 -12.39 7.09 -5.21
N THR A 84 -11.12 7.28 -5.61
CA THR A 84 -10.17 6.17 -5.76
C THR A 84 -9.60 5.77 -4.41
N LEU A 85 -9.07 4.55 -4.30
CA LEU A 85 -8.37 4.10 -3.11
C LEU A 85 -7.18 5.02 -2.76
N GLU A 86 -6.43 5.48 -3.76
CA GLU A 86 -5.36 6.46 -3.54
C GLU A 86 -5.87 7.76 -2.92
N THR A 87 -7.01 8.27 -3.42
CA THR A 87 -7.60 9.50 -2.88
C THR A 87 -8.04 9.31 -1.43
N LEU A 88 -8.63 8.15 -1.10
CA LEU A 88 -9.04 7.82 0.26
C LEU A 88 -7.87 7.89 1.24
N ILE A 89 -6.74 7.27 0.89
CA ILE A 89 -5.51 7.28 1.71
C ILE A 89 -5.00 8.71 1.92
N ASN A 90 -4.97 9.51 0.85
CA ASN A 90 -4.53 10.91 0.91
C ASN A 90 -5.46 11.78 1.78
N GLU A 91 -6.77 11.57 1.69
CA GLU A 91 -7.72 12.27 2.53
C GLU A 91 -7.61 11.87 4.01
N GLU A 92 -7.16 10.66 4.31
CA GLU A 92 -6.91 10.21 5.69
C GLU A 92 -5.75 10.94 6.35
N ALA A 93 -4.68 11.16 5.60
CA ALA A 93 -3.60 12.02 6.04
C ALA A 93 -4.10 13.46 6.27
N LEU A 94 -5.01 13.97 5.41
CA LEU A 94 -5.60 15.29 5.58
C LEU A 94 -6.48 15.38 6.84
N LEU A 95 -7.33 14.38 7.11
CA LEU A 95 -8.16 14.34 8.31
C LEU A 95 -7.33 14.31 9.58
N PHE A 96 -6.27 13.50 9.60
CA PHE A 96 -5.34 13.46 10.71
C PHE A 96 -4.64 14.80 10.93
N ALA A 97 -4.20 15.47 9.85
CA ALA A 97 -3.61 16.79 9.95
C ALA A 97 -4.58 17.83 10.54
N LYS A 98 -5.87 17.79 10.14
CA LYS A 98 -6.91 18.66 10.71
C LYS A 98 -7.13 18.40 12.20
N TYR A 99 -7.11 17.13 12.61
CA TYR A 99 -7.21 16.74 14.01
C TYR A 99 -6.04 17.27 14.83
N LEU A 100 -4.81 17.11 14.34
CA LEU A 100 -3.61 17.64 15.01
C LEU A 100 -3.63 19.18 15.14
N ARG A 101 -4.25 19.88 14.19
CA ARG A 101 -4.41 21.34 14.24
C ARG A 101 -5.61 21.81 15.07
N GLY A 102 -6.40 20.90 15.63
CA GLY A 102 -7.62 21.23 16.38
C GLY A 102 -8.79 21.71 15.51
N GLU A 103 -8.69 21.58 14.18
CA GLU A 103 -9.76 21.93 13.22
C GLU A 103 -10.88 20.87 13.21
N ALA A 104 -10.56 19.65 13.63
CA ALA A 104 -11.51 18.56 13.79
C ALA A 104 -11.48 18.05 15.24
N LYS A 105 -12.66 17.90 15.85
CA LYS A 105 -12.79 17.41 17.24
C LYS A 105 -12.46 15.92 17.37
N LEU A 106 -12.65 15.15 16.30
CA LEU A 106 -12.50 13.70 16.26
C LEU A 106 -11.86 13.29 14.94
N TRP A 107 -10.94 12.32 15.02
CA TRP A 107 -10.41 11.58 13.88
C TRP A 107 -10.96 10.16 13.93
N VAL A 108 -12.03 9.90 13.19
CA VAL A 108 -12.66 8.58 13.12
C VAL A 108 -11.99 7.79 12.00
N VAL A 109 -11.30 6.71 12.37
CA VAL A 109 -10.58 5.82 11.47
C VAL A 109 -10.93 4.35 11.70
N PRO A 110 -10.85 3.50 10.67
CA PRO A 110 -10.59 3.82 9.25
C PRO A 110 -11.90 4.12 8.48
N ARG A 111 -11.87 4.99 7.46
CA ARG A 111 -12.98 5.08 6.49
C ARG A 111 -12.85 3.91 5.52
N VAL A 112 -13.17 2.72 6.01
CA VAL A 112 -12.99 1.46 5.28
C VAL A 112 -13.95 1.41 4.09
N PRO A 113 -13.50 1.02 2.88
CA PRO A 113 -14.41 0.55 1.85
C PRO A 113 -15.17 -0.65 2.40
N GLY A 114 -16.50 -0.65 2.34
CA GLY A 114 -17.30 -1.82 2.74
C GLY A 114 -17.02 -3.02 1.84
N ASP A 115 -17.11 -4.21 2.43
CA ASP A 115 -17.11 -5.52 1.75
C ASP A 115 -18.18 -5.62 0.66
#